data_AF-A0A2X2VCS6-F1
#
_entry.id   AF-A0A2X2VCS6-F1
#
_cell.length_a   1.000
_cell.length_b   1.000
_cell.length_c   1.000
_cell.angle_alpha   90.00
_cell.angle_beta   90.00
_cell.angle_gamma   90.00
#
_symmetry.space_group_name_H-M   'P 1'
#
loop_
_entity.id
_entity.type
_entity.pdbx_description
1 polymer ?
#
loop_
_entity_poly.entity_id
_entity_poly.type
_entity_poly.pdbx_seq_one_letter_code
_entity_poly.pdbx_strand_id
1 'polypeptide(L)'
;MNKTNIQYLSYKRLFIGFLFFFLLNSCGVSDSIHHLPDVKQYTLEIPKVNKINDSTFSYNRNFLTKNKQQLWELYIKGNPLQLGYNNGALTQDLMQKQEGIFFSKVEGFVPSKFKQKLLNTFLKWYNRKMYLNVREDYQAELYGLSQYSSDQYDFIAPRYLRNLYLHGAHDIGHAMQDLAMVGCTSLAVWNENTEDGDMLIGRNFDFYVGDEFAQNKLVEFVEPEDGIPYMSVSWPGMIGVVSGMNKEGITVTINAGKSRIPLTAKTPISLVTREILQYAKTIEEAIAIAKKEMFLFQNQS
;
A
#
# COMPACT_ATOMS: atom_id res chain seq x y z
N MET A 1 38.82 9.08 38.46
CA MET A 1 38.21 8.82 37.13
C MET A 1 37.97 7.31 37.01
N ASN A 2 36.82 6.70 36.74
CA ASN A 2 35.44 7.14 36.52
C ASN A 2 34.51 5.89 36.62
N LYS A 3 34.46 5.17 37.75
CA LYS A 3 33.51 4.04 37.93
C LYS A 3 32.05 4.49 37.90
N THR A 4 31.78 5.73 38.32
CA THR A 4 30.44 6.35 38.38
C THR A 4 29.85 6.62 36.98
N ASN A 5 30.69 6.90 35.98
CA ASN A 5 30.23 7.19 34.61
C ASN A 5 29.80 5.92 33.85
N ILE A 6 30.41 4.76 34.16
CA ILE A 6 30.08 3.48 33.52
C ILE A 6 28.72 2.97 34.02
N GLN A 7 28.46 3.05 35.33
CA GLN A 7 27.15 2.72 35.89
C GLN A 7 26.05 3.64 35.35
N TYR A 8 26.30 4.95 35.27
CA TYR A 8 25.32 5.91 34.74
C TYR A 8 24.95 5.63 33.27
N LEU A 9 25.92 5.27 32.42
CA LEU A 9 25.65 4.82 31.05
C LEU A 9 24.84 3.52 31.00
N SER A 10 25.12 2.57 31.90
CA SER A 10 24.39 1.30 31.99
C SER A 10 22.94 1.50 32.43
N TYR A 11 22.69 2.36 33.42
CA TYR A 11 21.34 2.71 33.87
C TYR A 11 20.56 3.50 32.82
N LYS A 12 21.20 4.39 32.04
CA LYS A 12 20.58 5.05 30.88
C LYS A 12 20.18 4.04 29.80
N ARG A 13 21.03 3.06 29.49
CA ARG A 13 20.71 2.00 28.51
C ARG A 13 19.58 1.08 28.99
N LEU A 14 19.58 0.70 30.27
CA LEU A 14 18.51 -0.07 30.89
C LEU A 14 17.20 0.72 30.93
N PHE A 15 17.25 2.02 31.28
CA PHE A 15 16.09 2.89 31.32
C PHE A 15 15.51 3.13 29.91
N ILE A 16 16.36 3.36 28.90
CA ILE A 16 15.93 3.45 27.49
C ILE A 16 15.32 2.11 27.04
N GLY A 17 15.93 0.97 27.39
CA GLY A 17 15.38 -0.36 27.09
C GLY A 17 14.02 -0.60 27.77
N PHE A 18 13.87 -0.14 29.02
CA PHE A 18 12.63 -0.26 29.80
C PHE A 18 11.53 0.67 29.27
N LEU A 19 11.87 1.90 28.87
CA LEU A 19 10.97 2.83 28.22
C LEU A 19 10.51 2.30 26.85
N PHE A 20 11.42 1.72 26.08
CA PHE A 20 11.11 1.05 24.82
C PHE A 20 10.15 -0.13 25.08
N PHE A 21 10.41 -0.94 26.11
CA PHE A 21 9.53 -2.06 26.47
C PHE A 21 8.12 -1.62 26.90
N PHE A 22 7.99 -0.51 27.65
CA PHE A 22 6.69 0.05 28.04
C PHE A 22 5.94 0.71 26.87
N LEU A 23 6.66 1.37 25.95
CA LEU A 23 6.05 1.94 24.72
C LEU A 23 5.49 0.86 23.79
N LEU A 24 6.10 -0.34 23.79
CA LEU A 24 5.67 -1.48 22.99
C LEU A 24 4.48 -2.26 23.58
N ASN A 25 4.24 -2.15 24.89
CA ASN A 25 3.05 -2.69 25.58
C ASN A 25 1.92 -1.65 25.73
N SER A 26 2.02 -0.52 25.01
CA SER A 26 1.00 0.52 24.97
C SER A 26 -0.37 -0.04 24.52
N CYS A 27 -1.44 0.41 25.19
CA CYS A 27 -2.83 -0.06 25.00
C CYS A 27 -3.33 -0.15 23.55
N GLY A 28 -2.73 0.54 22.57
CA GLY A 28 -3.16 0.50 21.16
C GLY A 28 -2.49 -0.57 20.28
N VAL A 29 -1.38 -1.18 20.72
CA VAL A 29 -0.67 -2.17 19.87
C VAL A 29 -1.42 -3.50 19.83
N SER A 30 -1.97 -3.94 20.96
CA SER A 30 -2.77 -5.16 21.04
C SER A 30 -4.00 -5.08 20.14
N ASP A 31 -4.78 -4.00 20.28
CA ASP A 31 -5.99 -3.78 19.48
C ASP A 31 -5.68 -3.80 17.98
N SER A 32 -4.61 -3.11 17.56
CA SER A 32 -4.20 -3.10 16.15
C SER A 32 -3.77 -4.46 15.61
N ILE A 33 -3.15 -5.31 16.42
CA ILE A 33 -2.66 -6.63 15.96
C ILE A 33 -3.83 -7.61 15.77
N HIS A 34 -4.89 -7.45 16.57
CA HIS A 34 -6.07 -8.31 16.55
C HIS A 34 -7.23 -7.73 15.73
N HIS A 35 -7.09 -6.49 15.24
CA HIS A 35 -8.12 -5.84 14.43
C HIS A 35 -8.37 -6.60 13.13
N LEU A 36 -9.66 -6.86 12.87
CA LEU A 36 -10.18 -7.33 11.60
C LEU A 36 -11.40 -6.46 11.24
N PRO A 37 -11.56 -6.08 9.97
CA PRO A 37 -12.72 -5.31 9.56
C PRO A 37 -13.99 -6.15 9.70
N ASP A 38 -15.11 -5.51 10.06
CA ASP A 38 -16.42 -6.15 9.96
C ASP A 38 -16.85 -6.18 8.49
N VAL A 39 -16.94 -7.40 7.95
CA VAL A 39 -17.25 -7.63 6.54
C VAL A 39 -18.63 -8.26 6.34
N LYS A 40 -19.43 -8.41 7.40
CA LYS A 40 -20.75 -9.09 7.35
C LYS A 40 -21.74 -8.41 6.42
N GLN A 41 -21.58 -7.11 6.19
CA GLN A 41 -22.44 -6.34 5.30
C GLN A 41 -22.21 -6.62 3.81
N TYR A 42 -21.05 -7.19 3.45
CA TYR A 42 -20.71 -7.45 2.05
C TYR A 42 -21.09 -8.87 1.64
N THR A 43 -21.82 -8.98 0.54
CA THR A 43 -22.06 -10.27 -0.11
C THR A 43 -20.76 -10.78 -0.74
N LEU A 44 -20.55 -12.09 -0.69
CA LEU A 44 -19.32 -12.70 -1.21
C LEU A 44 -19.64 -13.98 -1.99
N GLU A 45 -19.19 -14.01 -3.23
CA GLU A 45 -19.09 -15.21 -4.04
C GLU A 45 -17.61 -15.57 -4.17
N ILE A 46 -17.22 -16.73 -3.61
CA ILE A 46 -15.83 -17.18 -3.63
C ILE A 46 -15.39 -17.44 -5.08
N PRO A 47 -14.38 -16.71 -5.59
CA PRO A 47 -13.94 -16.85 -6.97
C PRO A 47 -13.46 -18.26 -7.28
N LYS A 48 -13.95 -18.81 -8.39
CA LYS A 48 -13.44 -20.04 -8.99
C LYS A 48 -12.75 -19.68 -10.30
N VAL A 49 -11.44 -19.50 -10.22
CA VAL A 49 -10.63 -19.04 -11.36
C VAL A 49 -10.54 -20.13 -12.43
N ASN A 50 -10.97 -19.80 -13.65
CA ASN A 50 -10.76 -20.59 -14.84
C ASN A 50 -9.46 -20.15 -15.53
N LYS A 51 -8.49 -21.07 -15.64
CA LYS A 51 -7.25 -20.86 -16.39
C LYS A 51 -7.50 -21.16 -17.87
N ILE A 52 -7.48 -20.12 -18.71
CA ILE A 52 -7.66 -20.25 -20.16
C ILE A 52 -6.33 -20.64 -20.82
N ASN A 53 -5.23 -20.00 -20.41
CA ASN A 53 -3.86 -20.33 -20.82
C ASN A 53 -2.87 -19.85 -19.73
N ASP A 54 -1.57 -19.90 -20.00
CA ASP A 54 -0.51 -19.52 -19.04
C ASP A 54 -0.48 -18.02 -18.67
N SER A 55 -1.19 -17.21 -19.42
CA SER A 55 -1.22 -15.76 -19.30
C SER A 55 -2.62 -15.17 -19.28
N THR A 56 -3.68 -15.99 -19.22
CA THR A 56 -5.07 -15.52 -19.19
C THR A 56 -5.90 -16.36 -18.23
N PHE A 57 -6.50 -15.68 -17.27
CA PHE A 57 -7.30 -16.22 -16.17
C PHE A 57 -8.61 -15.44 -16.08
N SER A 58 -9.69 -16.11 -15.70
CA SER A 58 -11.01 -15.48 -15.66
C SER A 58 -11.87 -16.00 -14.53
N TYR A 59 -12.78 -15.17 -14.06
CA TYR A 59 -13.85 -15.53 -13.15
C TYR A 59 -15.06 -14.62 -13.40
N ASN A 60 -16.16 -15.18 -13.91
CA ASN A 60 -17.31 -14.42 -14.40
C ASN A 60 -16.85 -13.34 -15.41
N ARG A 61 -17.09 -12.07 -15.10
CA ARG A 61 -16.65 -10.92 -15.92
C ARG A 61 -15.26 -10.40 -15.55
N ASN A 62 -14.66 -10.89 -14.48
CA ASN A 62 -13.33 -10.49 -14.04
C ASN A 62 -12.27 -11.29 -14.78
N PHE A 63 -11.13 -10.69 -15.07
CA PHE A 63 -10.03 -11.39 -15.74
C PHE A 63 -8.67 -10.81 -15.37
N LEU A 64 -7.65 -11.64 -15.53
CA LEU A 64 -6.25 -11.26 -15.57
C LEU A 64 -5.67 -11.77 -16.88
N THR A 65 -5.07 -10.89 -17.69
CA THR A 65 -4.41 -11.31 -18.93
C THR A 65 -3.07 -10.59 -19.13
N LYS A 66 -2.12 -11.20 -19.83
CA LYS A 66 -0.90 -10.51 -20.26
C LYS A 66 -1.10 -9.93 -21.65
N ASN A 67 -0.88 -8.63 -21.81
CA ASN A 67 -1.07 -7.92 -23.08
C ASN A 67 0.16 -8.03 -24.00
N LYS A 68 0.04 -7.48 -25.22
CA LYS A 68 1.12 -7.51 -26.23
C LYS A 68 2.39 -6.76 -25.78
N GLN A 69 2.27 -5.79 -24.88
CA GLN A 69 3.37 -5.05 -24.26
C GLN A 69 3.98 -5.79 -23.05
N GLN A 70 3.58 -7.04 -22.79
CA GLN A 70 4.03 -7.85 -21.66
C GLN A 70 3.65 -7.30 -20.27
N LEU A 71 2.66 -6.41 -20.21
CA LEU A 71 2.05 -5.97 -18.95
C LEU A 71 0.89 -6.88 -18.61
N TRP A 72 0.70 -7.12 -17.32
CA TRP A 72 -0.52 -7.75 -16.84
C TRP A 72 -1.66 -6.72 -16.84
N GLU A 73 -2.84 -7.13 -17.26
CA GLU A 73 -4.08 -6.35 -17.24
C GLU A 73 -5.09 -7.10 -16.36
N LEU A 74 -5.49 -6.47 -15.26
CA LEU A 74 -6.51 -6.98 -14.36
C LEU A 74 -7.77 -6.16 -14.54
N TYR A 75 -8.91 -6.80 -14.77
CA TYR A 75 -10.23 -6.18 -14.63
C TYR A 75 -11.00 -6.87 -13.52
N ILE A 76 -11.45 -6.09 -12.55
CA ILE A 76 -12.23 -6.56 -11.40
C ILE A 76 -13.42 -5.63 -11.13
N LYS A 77 -14.52 -6.24 -10.68
CA LYS A 77 -15.74 -5.54 -10.30
C LYS A 77 -16.37 -6.11 -9.04
N GLY A 78 -17.07 -5.28 -8.27
CA GLY A 78 -17.90 -5.73 -7.14
C GLY A 78 -17.87 -4.80 -5.94
N ASN A 79 -18.52 -5.24 -4.86
CA ASN A 79 -18.41 -4.60 -3.54
C ASN A 79 -16.98 -4.73 -2.98
N PRO A 80 -16.61 -3.96 -1.93
CA PRO A 80 -15.24 -3.94 -1.42
C PRO A 80 -14.65 -5.32 -1.08
N LEU A 81 -15.41 -6.18 -0.39
CA LEU A 81 -14.94 -7.54 -0.08
C LEU A 81 -14.74 -8.37 -1.35
N GLN A 82 -15.69 -8.30 -2.29
CA GLN A 82 -15.64 -9.03 -3.55
C GLN A 82 -14.48 -8.56 -4.44
N LEU A 83 -14.18 -7.25 -4.48
CA LEU A 83 -12.99 -6.72 -5.17
C LEU A 83 -11.71 -7.36 -4.64
N GLY A 84 -11.58 -7.44 -3.32
CA GLY A 84 -10.43 -8.06 -2.66
C GLY A 84 -10.29 -9.53 -3.03
N TYR A 85 -11.40 -10.28 -2.98
CA TYR A 85 -11.41 -11.69 -3.37
C TYR A 85 -11.10 -11.89 -4.85
N ASN A 86 -11.69 -11.08 -5.74
CA ASN A 86 -11.45 -11.17 -7.19
C ASN A 86 -9.99 -10.87 -7.52
N ASN A 87 -9.43 -9.81 -6.94
CA ASN A 87 -8.03 -9.43 -7.11
C ASN A 87 -7.11 -10.56 -6.59
N GLY A 88 -7.30 -10.97 -5.34
CA GLY A 88 -6.47 -11.99 -4.71
C GLY A 88 -6.51 -13.33 -5.43
N ALA A 89 -7.69 -13.79 -5.86
CA ALA A 89 -7.82 -15.05 -6.57
C ALA A 89 -7.18 -15.01 -7.97
N LEU A 90 -7.41 -13.93 -8.73
CA LEU A 90 -6.88 -13.81 -10.09
C LEU A 90 -5.36 -13.57 -10.09
N THR A 91 -4.83 -12.88 -9.08
CA THR A 91 -3.41 -12.48 -9.02
C THR A 91 -2.57 -13.29 -8.05
N GLN A 92 -3.11 -14.33 -7.41
CA GLN A 92 -2.48 -15.06 -6.29
C GLN A 92 -0.99 -15.35 -6.51
N ASP A 93 -0.64 -16.02 -7.60
CA ASP A 93 0.74 -16.41 -7.90
C ASP A 93 1.66 -15.19 -8.07
N LEU A 94 1.16 -14.13 -8.72
CA LEU A 94 1.90 -12.91 -8.95
C LEU A 94 2.10 -12.13 -7.63
N MET A 95 1.07 -12.03 -6.81
CA MET A 95 1.11 -11.38 -5.50
C MET A 95 2.08 -12.08 -4.56
N GLN A 96 2.00 -13.41 -4.44
CA GLN A 96 2.91 -14.18 -3.58
C GLN A 96 4.36 -14.10 -4.06
N LYS A 97 4.59 -14.09 -5.39
CA LYS A 97 5.92 -13.82 -5.96
C LYS A 97 6.40 -12.42 -5.58
N GLN A 98 5.54 -11.40 -5.67
CA GLN A 98 5.88 -10.03 -5.32
C GLN A 98 6.23 -9.88 -3.83
N GLU A 99 5.45 -10.52 -2.94
CA GLU A 99 5.75 -10.59 -1.51
C GLU A 99 7.14 -11.21 -1.27
N GLY A 100 7.45 -12.32 -1.94
CA GLY A 100 8.74 -12.99 -1.76
C GLY A 100 9.94 -12.20 -2.27
N ILE A 101 9.80 -11.50 -3.38
CA ILE A 101 10.84 -10.58 -3.86
C ILE A 101 11.03 -9.44 -2.86
N PHE A 102 9.94 -8.84 -2.37
CA PHE A 102 10.02 -7.74 -1.41
C PHE A 102 10.70 -8.15 -0.10
N PHE A 103 10.24 -9.24 0.52
CA PHE A 103 10.77 -9.67 1.80
C PHE A 103 12.20 -10.24 1.69
N SER A 104 12.58 -10.88 0.59
CA SER A 104 13.98 -11.31 0.38
C SER A 104 14.93 -10.11 0.33
N LYS A 105 14.51 -8.98 -0.24
CA LYS A 105 15.28 -7.72 -0.23
C LYS A 105 15.38 -7.14 1.18
N VAL A 106 14.29 -7.15 1.95
CA VAL A 106 14.32 -6.75 3.37
C VAL A 106 15.28 -7.62 4.18
N GLU A 107 15.29 -8.93 3.96
CA GLU A 107 16.26 -9.84 4.60
C GLU A 107 17.71 -9.54 4.16
N GLY A 108 17.92 -9.16 2.90
CA GLY A 108 19.22 -8.69 2.41
C GLY A 108 19.71 -7.42 3.10
N PHE A 109 18.84 -6.44 3.33
CA PHE A 109 19.18 -5.20 4.05
C PHE A 109 19.35 -5.41 5.56
N VAL A 110 18.58 -6.32 6.15
CA VAL A 110 18.57 -6.61 7.59
C VAL A 110 18.76 -8.12 7.84
N PRO A 111 19.98 -8.66 7.65
CA PRO A 111 20.22 -10.12 7.70
C PRO A 111 20.15 -10.71 9.11
N SER A 112 20.33 -9.89 10.15
CA SER A 112 20.31 -10.36 11.54
C SER A 112 18.88 -10.63 12.00
N LYS A 113 18.57 -11.88 12.40
CA LYS A 113 17.26 -12.27 12.97
C LYS A 113 16.87 -11.44 14.20
N PHE A 114 17.84 -11.02 15.01
CA PHE A 114 17.59 -10.10 16.12
C PHE A 114 17.11 -8.72 15.63
N LYS A 115 17.79 -8.15 14.62
CA LYS A 115 17.39 -6.87 14.02
C LYS A 115 16.04 -6.97 13.30
N GLN A 116 15.73 -8.10 12.65
CA GLN A 116 14.41 -8.36 12.06
C GLN A 116 13.32 -8.37 13.14
N LYS A 117 13.55 -9.01 14.28
CA LYS A 117 12.60 -9.00 15.40
C LYS A 117 12.38 -7.60 15.95
N LEU A 118 13.45 -6.80 16.07
CA LEU A 118 13.35 -5.40 16.49
C LEU A 118 12.57 -4.56 15.47
N LEU A 119 12.84 -4.74 14.17
CA LEU A 119 12.11 -4.07 13.09
C LEU A 119 10.63 -4.44 13.10
N ASN A 120 10.27 -5.72 13.21
CA ASN A 120 8.87 -6.17 13.29
C ASN A 120 8.15 -5.55 14.49
N THR A 121 8.86 -5.45 15.63
CA THR A 121 8.33 -4.83 16.84
C THR A 121 8.11 -3.33 16.65
N PHE A 122 9.04 -2.64 15.99
CA PHE A 122 8.88 -1.24 15.61
C PHE A 122 7.72 -1.04 14.63
N LEU A 123 7.60 -1.87 13.60
CA LEU A 123 6.51 -1.80 12.61
C LEU A 123 5.14 -1.96 13.28
N LYS A 124 4.99 -2.91 14.21
CA LYS A 124 3.76 -3.08 15.00
C LYS A 124 3.40 -1.82 15.78
N TRP A 125 4.38 -1.22 16.44
CA TRP A 125 4.18 0.01 17.19
C TRP A 125 3.88 1.20 16.28
N TYR A 126 4.62 1.39 15.20
CA TYR A 126 4.45 2.51 14.27
C TYR A 126 3.07 2.49 13.60
N ASN A 127 2.63 1.30 13.20
CA ASN A 127 1.35 1.09 12.50
C ASN A 127 0.15 0.85 13.42
N ARG A 128 0.31 0.96 14.75
CA ARG A 128 -0.74 0.65 15.75
C ARG A 128 -2.05 1.45 15.63
N LYS A 129 -2.09 2.48 14.81
CA LYS A 129 -3.29 3.29 14.53
C LYS A 129 -3.67 3.28 13.04
N MET A 130 -2.97 2.53 12.20
CA MET A 130 -3.18 2.55 10.75
C MET A 130 -4.63 2.16 10.39
N TYR A 131 -5.16 1.11 11.03
CA TYR A 131 -6.54 0.66 10.83
C TYR A 131 -7.61 1.70 11.21
N LEU A 132 -7.29 2.67 12.08
CA LEU A 132 -8.23 3.76 12.43
C LEU A 132 -8.25 4.87 11.38
N ASN A 133 -7.24 4.92 10.51
CA ASN A 133 -7.09 5.95 9.47
C ASN A 133 -7.40 5.42 8.07
N VAL A 134 -7.57 4.11 7.89
CA VAL A 134 -7.97 3.53 6.60
C VAL A 134 -9.48 3.38 6.57
N ARG A 135 -10.11 3.78 5.46
CA ARG A 135 -11.56 3.65 5.26
C ARG A 135 -12.02 2.18 5.37
N GLU A 136 -13.21 1.97 5.91
CA GLU A 136 -13.75 0.62 6.18
C GLU A 136 -13.90 -0.22 4.90
N ASP A 137 -14.31 0.40 3.79
CA ASP A 137 -14.38 -0.24 2.47
C ASP A 137 -13.01 -0.76 2.04
N TYR A 138 -11.95 0.04 2.14
CA TYR A 138 -10.60 -0.38 1.81
C TYR A 138 -10.05 -1.45 2.76
N GLN A 139 -10.42 -1.40 4.04
CA GLN A 139 -10.07 -2.47 4.97
C GLN A 139 -10.71 -3.80 4.58
N ALA A 140 -11.99 -3.80 4.18
CA ALA A 140 -12.69 -4.99 3.71
C ALA A 140 -12.07 -5.56 2.43
N GLU A 141 -11.67 -4.69 1.49
CA GLU A 141 -10.96 -5.10 0.29
C GLU A 141 -9.58 -5.72 0.59
N LEU A 142 -8.78 -5.07 1.44
CA LEU A 142 -7.51 -5.63 1.91
C LEU A 142 -7.70 -6.96 2.62
N TYR A 143 -8.77 -7.10 3.41
CA TYR A 143 -9.10 -8.36 4.06
C TYR A 143 -9.39 -9.46 3.05
N GLY A 144 -10.20 -9.18 2.02
CA GLY A 144 -10.48 -10.11 0.93
C GLY A 144 -9.23 -10.50 0.15
N LEU A 145 -8.41 -9.53 -0.24
CA LEU A 145 -7.12 -9.74 -0.91
C LEU A 145 -6.20 -10.64 -0.07
N SER A 146 -6.11 -10.36 1.24
CA SER A 146 -5.19 -11.05 2.15
C SER A 146 -5.48 -12.54 2.33
N GLN A 147 -6.68 -13.02 1.98
CA GLN A 147 -6.99 -14.45 2.02
C GLN A 147 -6.10 -15.27 1.09
N TYR A 148 -5.60 -14.64 0.02
CA TYR A 148 -4.75 -15.23 -1.00
C TYR A 148 -3.25 -14.95 -0.81
N SER A 149 -2.88 -14.18 0.22
CA SER A 149 -1.47 -13.92 0.55
C SER A 149 -0.76 -15.15 1.13
N SER A 150 0.56 -15.20 1.01
CA SER A 150 1.36 -16.32 1.51
C SER A 150 1.34 -16.41 3.04
N ASP A 151 1.38 -17.60 3.63
CA ASP A 151 1.60 -17.77 5.07
C ASP A 151 3.08 -17.67 5.47
N GLN A 152 4.00 -17.74 4.49
CA GLN A 152 5.45 -17.75 4.71
C GLN A 152 5.94 -16.56 5.55
N TYR A 153 5.28 -15.41 5.48
CA TYR A 153 5.69 -14.17 6.15
C TYR A 153 4.85 -13.84 7.39
N ASP A 154 4.08 -14.79 7.93
CA ASP A 154 3.24 -14.57 9.12
C ASP A 154 4.06 -14.29 10.39
N PHE A 155 5.35 -14.66 10.39
CA PHE A 155 6.30 -14.27 11.44
C PHE A 155 6.55 -12.75 11.52
N ILE A 156 6.24 -12.01 10.46
CA ILE A 156 6.30 -10.54 10.41
C ILE A 156 4.99 -9.98 10.98
N ALA A 157 3.88 -10.32 10.34
CA ALA A 157 2.52 -9.96 10.72
C ALA A 157 1.54 -10.93 10.04
N PRO A 158 0.37 -11.21 10.65
CA PRO A 158 -0.71 -11.95 9.99
C PRO A 158 -1.09 -11.32 8.64
N ARG A 159 -1.57 -12.13 7.68
CA ARG A 159 -1.82 -11.73 6.28
C ARG A 159 -2.50 -10.37 6.12
N TYR A 160 -3.64 -10.14 6.77
CA TYR A 160 -4.37 -8.86 6.69
C TYR A 160 -3.52 -7.68 7.16
N LEU A 161 -2.92 -7.80 8.35
CA LEU A 161 -2.08 -6.76 8.94
C LEU A 161 -0.83 -6.50 8.10
N ARG A 162 -0.24 -7.56 7.52
CA ARG A 162 0.90 -7.45 6.61
C ARG A 162 0.54 -6.69 5.33
N ASN A 163 -0.61 -6.99 4.72
CA ASN A 163 -1.11 -6.25 3.55
C ASN A 163 -1.32 -4.78 3.88
N LEU A 164 -1.91 -4.48 5.05
CA LEU A 164 -2.07 -3.12 5.53
C LEU A 164 -0.71 -2.39 5.69
N TYR A 165 0.29 -3.06 6.28
CA TYR A 165 1.64 -2.50 6.46
C TYR A 165 2.35 -2.26 5.13
N LEU A 166 2.16 -3.14 4.13
CA LEU A 166 2.75 -2.97 2.79
C LEU A 166 2.22 -1.70 2.10
N HIS A 167 0.97 -1.32 2.34
CA HIS A 167 0.41 -0.07 1.79
C HIS A 167 1.04 1.17 2.44
N GLY A 168 1.42 1.09 3.73
CA GLY A 168 2.22 2.11 4.39
C GLY A 168 3.72 2.02 4.12
N ALA A 169 4.22 0.96 3.49
CA ALA A 169 5.66 0.73 3.33
C ALA A 169 6.33 1.75 2.42
N HIS A 170 5.62 2.25 1.39
CA HIS A 170 6.10 3.36 0.57
C HIS A 170 6.38 4.60 1.44
N ASP A 171 5.44 4.96 2.30
CA ASP A 171 5.53 6.17 3.14
C ASP A 171 6.54 5.99 4.28
N ILE A 172 6.65 4.78 4.84
CA ILE A 172 7.66 4.42 5.83
C ILE A 172 9.06 4.38 5.20
N GLY A 173 9.20 3.90 3.97
CA GLY A 173 10.47 3.87 3.24
C GLY A 173 11.04 5.27 3.05
N HIS A 174 10.18 6.23 2.68
CA HIS A 174 10.53 7.66 2.62
C HIS A 174 10.86 8.25 3.99
N ALA A 175 10.13 7.85 5.03
CA ALA A 175 10.33 8.36 6.38
C ALA A 175 11.60 7.82 7.05
N MET A 176 11.93 6.55 6.87
CA MET A 176 13.02 5.89 7.59
C MET A 176 14.40 6.15 6.98
N GLN A 177 14.48 6.64 5.75
CA GLN A 177 15.74 7.04 5.11
C GLN A 177 15.50 8.12 4.04
N ASP A 178 16.47 9.02 3.83
CA ASP A 178 16.75 9.67 2.52
C ASP A 178 17.23 8.58 1.52
N LEU A 179 16.53 7.45 1.43
CA LEU A 179 16.78 6.40 0.45
C LEU A 179 16.39 6.98 -0.89
N ALA A 180 17.38 7.27 -1.73
CA ALA A 180 17.20 7.56 -3.16
C ALA A 180 16.64 6.34 -3.96
N MET A 181 15.78 5.52 -3.36
CA MET A 181 15.12 4.37 -4.00
C MET A 181 13.83 4.76 -4.72
N VAL A 182 13.40 6.01 -4.55
CA VAL A 182 12.18 6.51 -5.16
C VAL A 182 12.44 7.83 -5.88
N GLY A 183 12.26 7.81 -7.20
CA GLY A 183 12.39 8.95 -8.10
C GLY A 183 11.08 9.15 -8.85
N CYS A 184 10.67 10.41 -9.01
CA CYS A 184 9.34 10.72 -9.52
C CYS A 184 9.44 11.97 -10.41
N THR A 185 9.22 11.81 -11.71
CA THR A 185 9.16 12.94 -12.65
C THR A 185 7.82 12.95 -13.35
N SER A 186 7.03 13.99 -13.15
CA SER A 186 5.73 14.17 -13.82
C SER A 186 5.79 15.40 -14.74
N LEU A 187 5.12 15.33 -15.89
CA LEU A 187 5.00 16.41 -16.86
C LEU A 187 3.52 16.54 -17.24
N ALA A 188 3.05 17.78 -17.37
CA ALA A 188 1.76 18.09 -17.99
C ALA A 188 1.97 19.24 -18.97
N VAL A 189 1.47 19.10 -20.20
CA VAL A 189 1.49 20.13 -21.25
C VAL A 189 0.11 20.20 -21.91
N TRP A 190 -0.32 21.40 -22.32
CA TRP A 190 -1.65 21.65 -22.88
C TRP A 190 -1.67 22.94 -23.72
N ASN A 191 -2.81 23.22 -24.38
CA ASN A 191 -3.04 24.39 -25.25
C ASN A 191 -1.99 24.52 -26.36
N GLU A 192 -1.36 25.70 -26.52
CA GLU A 192 -0.38 25.98 -27.56
C GLU A 192 0.90 25.12 -27.45
N ASN A 193 1.04 24.33 -26.38
CA ASN A 193 2.16 23.42 -26.17
C ASN A 193 1.88 21.98 -26.66
N THR A 194 0.70 21.71 -27.21
CA THR A 194 0.31 20.41 -27.82
C THR A 194 -0.23 20.61 -29.24
N GLU A 195 -0.22 19.56 -30.06
CA GLU A 195 -0.57 19.64 -31.49
C GLU A 195 -2.06 20.01 -31.71
N ASP A 196 -2.93 19.53 -30.82
CA ASP A 196 -4.39 19.67 -30.88
C ASP A 196 -4.97 20.53 -29.74
N GLY A 197 -4.14 21.01 -28.82
CA GLY A 197 -4.57 21.75 -27.64
C GLY A 197 -4.97 20.87 -26.45
N ASP A 198 -5.08 19.55 -26.64
CA ASP A 198 -5.45 18.61 -25.58
C ASP A 198 -4.32 18.48 -24.55
N MET A 199 -4.70 18.07 -23.34
CA MET A 199 -3.74 17.88 -22.25
C MET A 199 -3.02 16.54 -22.39
N LEU A 200 -1.67 16.59 -22.43
CA LEU A 200 -0.81 15.42 -22.31
C LEU A 200 -0.21 15.37 -20.92
N ILE A 201 -0.37 14.24 -20.24
CA ILE A 201 0.24 13.96 -18.93
C ILE A 201 1.20 12.78 -19.07
N GLY A 202 2.44 12.98 -18.64
CA GLY A 202 3.49 11.97 -18.63
C GLY A 202 4.09 11.78 -17.25
N ARG A 203 4.56 10.57 -16.96
CA ARG A 203 5.14 10.22 -15.66
C ARG A 203 6.20 9.13 -15.78
N ASN A 204 7.36 9.35 -15.16
CA ASN A 204 8.29 8.29 -14.76
C ASN A 204 8.18 8.03 -13.26
N PHE A 205 7.85 6.78 -12.90
CA PHE A 205 7.82 6.33 -11.50
C PHE A 205 8.94 5.33 -11.25
N ASP A 206 9.97 5.82 -10.57
CA ASP A 206 11.14 5.04 -10.20
C ASP A 206 10.87 4.50 -8.80
N PHE A 207 10.39 3.26 -8.71
CA PHE A 207 10.34 2.50 -7.46
C PHE A 207 11.11 1.21 -7.70
N TYR A 208 12.41 1.23 -7.42
CA TYR A 208 13.30 0.14 -7.79
C TYR A 208 13.74 -0.66 -6.57
N VAL A 209 13.11 -1.82 -6.40
CA VAL A 209 13.45 -2.81 -5.36
C VAL A 209 14.22 -4.00 -5.98
N GLY A 210 14.69 -3.85 -7.22
CA GLY A 210 15.41 -4.87 -8.00
C GLY A 210 14.67 -5.26 -9.28
N ASP A 211 15.42 -5.80 -10.26
CA ASP A 211 14.89 -6.20 -11.57
C ASP A 211 13.70 -7.15 -11.47
N GLU A 212 13.75 -8.10 -10.53
CA GLU A 212 12.67 -9.06 -10.31
C GLU A 212 11.36 -8.37 -9.90
N PHE A 213 11.42 -7.31 -9.09
CA PHE A 213 10.24 -6.57 -8.64
C PHE A 213 9.58 -5.84 -9.82
N ALA A 214 10.37 -5.42 -10.82
CA ALA A 214 9.90 -4.66 -11.97
C ALA A 214 9.24 -5.52 -13.06
N GLN A 215 9.36 -6.86 -13.01
CA GLN A 215 8.87 -7.76 -14.06
C GLN A 215 7.34 -7.86 -14.13
N ASN A 216 6.65 -7.79 -13.00
CA ASN A 216 5.21 -8.06 -12.92
C ASN A 216 4.40 -6.78 -12.76
N LYS A 217 4.65 -5.76 -13.60
CA LYS A 217 3.82 -4.55 -13.62
C LYS A 217 2.38 -4.90 -14.03
N LEU A 218 1.43 -4.25 -13.37
CA LEU A 218 0.01 -4.50 -13.50
C LEU A 218 -0.71 -3.22 -13.89
N VAL A 219 -1.59 -3.30 -14.88
CA VAL A 219 -2.60 -2.27 -15.18
C VAL A 219 -3.92 -2.80 -14.65
N GLU A 220 -4.43 -2.17 -13.60
CA GLU A 220 -5.67 -2.56 -12.94
C GLU A 220 -6.81 -1.67 -13.41
N PHE A 221 -7.90 -2.27 -13.84
CA PHE A 221 -9.17 -1.63 -14.13
C PHE A 221 -10.18 -2.08 -13.08
N VAL A 222 -10.60 -1.14 -12.23
CA VAL A 222 -11.44 -1.43 -11.06
C VAL A 222 -12.79 -0.77 -11.25
N GLU A 223 -13.84 -1.58 -11.24
CA GLU A 223 -15.23 -1.14 -11.29
C GLU A 223 -15.90 -1.44 -9.93
N PRO A 224 -15.75 -0.53 -8.94
CA PRO A 224 -16.38 -0.72 -7.65
C PRO A 224 -17.91 -0.62 -7.76
N GLU A 225 -18.62 -1.29 -6.86
CA GLU A 225 -20.07 -1.14 -6.72
C GLU A 225 -20.45 0.29 -6.34
N ASP A 226 -19.66 0.92 -5.46
CA ASP A 226 -19.79 2.30 -5.04
C ASP A 226 -18.59 3.15 -5.50
N GLY A 227 -18.87 4.18 -6.30
CA GLY A 227 -17.87 5.13 -6.81
C GLY A 227 -17.68 5.08 -8.32
N ILE A 228 -16.65 5.77 -8.78
CA ILE A 228 -16.30 5.94 -10.19
C ILE A 228 -15.31 4.82 -10.57
N PRO A 229 -15.54 4.09 -11.67
CA PRO A 229 -14.55 3.17 -12.20
C PRO A 229 -13.24 3.88 -12.53
N TYR A 230 -12.13 3.25 -12.17
CA TYR A 230 -10.80 3.82 -12.35
C TYR A 230 -9.81 2.79 -12.88
N MET A 231 -8.69 3.30 -13.39
CA MET A 231 -7.54 2.49 -13.74
C MET A 231 -6.30 2.92 -12.96
N SER A 232 -5.41 1.98 -12.66
CA SER A 232 -4.13 2.26 -12.03
C SER A 232 -3.01 1.42 -12.65
N VAL A 233 -1.83 2.03 -12.77
CA VAL A 233 -0.58 1.31 -13.08
C VAL A 233 0.14 1.04 -11.77
N SER A 234 0.32 -0.24 -11.44
CA SER A 234 0.72 -0.71 -10.12
C SER A 234 1.47 -2.06 -10.21
N TRP A 235 1.45 -2.83 -9.12
CA TRP A 235 1.95 -4.19 -9.01
C TRP A 235 0.94 -5.07 -8.23
N PRO A 236 0.98 -6.40 -8.42
CA PRO A 236 0.11 -7.34 -7.72
C PRO A 236 0.13 -7.14 -6.21
N GLY A 237 -1.06 -7.11 -5.59
CA GLY A 237 -1.24 -6.94 -4.16
C GLY A 237 -1.34 -5.49 -3.67
N MET A 238 -1.33 -4.49 -4.56
CA MET A 238 -1.44 -3.08 -4.21
C MET A 238 -2.81 -2.52 -4.64
N ILE A 239 -3.69 -2.27 -3.68
CA ILE A 239 -5.03 -1.70 -3.96
C ILE A 239 -5.01 -0.16 -4.02
N GLY A 240 -3.97 0.46 -3.46
CA GLY A 240 -3.77 1.90 -3.53
C GLY A 240 -3.23 2.33 -4.90
N VAL A 241 -3.41 3.61 -5.22
CA VAL A 241 -3.05 4.18 -6.53
C VAL A 241 -1.78 5.02 -6.42
N VAL A 242 -0.76 4.71 -7.21
CA VAL A 242 0.42 5.58 -7.35
C VAL A 242 0.41 6.37 -8.66
N SER A 243 -0.30 5.86 -9.66
CA SER A 243 -0.53 6.48 -10.96
C SER A 243 -1.81 5.91 -11.53
N GLY A 244 -2.74 6.77 -11.94
CA GLY A 244 -4.03 6.32 -12.45
C GLY A 244 -4.94 7.45 -12.91
N MET A 245 -6.07 7.06 -13.47
CA MET A 245 -7.14 7.97 -13.87
C MET A 245 -8.51 7.33 -13.66
N ASN A 246 -9.55 8.15 -13.51
CA ASN A 246 -10.93 7.67 -13.42
C ASN A 246 -11.74 7.98 -14.69
N LYS A 247 -12.96 7.44 -14.74
CA LYS A 247 -13.86 7.56 -15.90
C LYS A 247 -14.33 9.01 -16.18
N GLU A 248 -14.20 9.91 -15.20
CA GLU A 248 -14.50 11.35 -15.36
C GLU A 248 -13.28 12.15 -15.88
N GLY A 249 -12.15 11.48 -16.15
CA GLY A 249 -10.94 12.10 -16.67
C GLY A 249 -9.98 12.65 -15.61
N ILE A 250 -10.31 12.51 -14.31
CA ILE A 250 -9.40 12.90 -13.23
C ILE A 250 -8.18 11.97 -13.25
N THR A 251 -7.00 12.56 -13.36
CA THR A 251 -5.71 11.84 -13.39
C THR A 251 -4.88 12.23 -12.17
N VAL A 252 -4.32 11.23 -11.48
CA VAL A 252 -3.52 11.43 -10.26
C VAL A 252 -2.19 10.69 -10.39
N THR A 253 -1.11 11.38 -10.07
CA THR A 253 0.23 10.81 -9.88
C THR A 253 0.82 11.34 -8.58
N ILE A 254 1.64 10.53 -7.88
CA ILE A 254 2.28 10.96 -6.63
C ILE A 254 3.78 11.19 -6.82
N ASN A 255 4.33 12.27 -6.28
CA ASN A 255 5.78 12.47 -6.20
C ASN A 255 6.22 12.41 -4.74
N ALA A 256 7.39 11.82 -4.51
CA ALA A 256 7.99 11.82 -3.20
C ALA A 256 8.41 13.26 -2.83
N GLY A 257 7.98 13.72 -1.66
CA GLY A 257 8.38 15.00 -1.08
C GLY A 257 8.91 14.79 0.33
N LYS A 258 9.96 15.54 0.71
CA LYS A 258 10.46 15.50 2.09
C LYS A 258 9.42 16.10 3.03
N SER A 259 9.11 15.39 4.11
CA SER A 259 8.22 15.85 5.17
C SER A 259 8.76 15.46 6.55
N ARG A 260 8.19 16.03 7.61
CA ARG A 260 8.49 15.58 8.98
C ARG A 260 7.90 14.19 9.19
N ILE A 261 8.69 13.28 9.74
CA ILE A 261 8.25 11.92 10.03
C ILE A 261 7.20 11.96 11.16
N PRO A 262 5.96 11.48 10.93
CA PRO A 262 4.96 11.45 11.99
C PRO A 262 5.30 10.37 13.03
N LEU A 263 4.87 10.58 14.27
CA LEU A 263 5.09 9.65 15.39
C LEU A 263 4.28 8.32 15.25
N THR A 264 3.27 8.30 14.38
CA THR A 264 2.41 7.15 14.09
C THR A 264 2.02 7.16 12.62
N ALA A 265 1.84 5.97 12.03
CA ALA A 265 1.30 5.87 10.68
C ALA A 265 -0.10 6.50 10.56
N LYS A 266 -0.37 7.12 9.42
CA LYS A 266 -1.66 7.70 9.02
C LYS A 266 -2.20 6.96 7.80
N THR A 267 -3.25 7.47 7.17
CA THR A 267 -3.75 6.99 5.87
C THR A 267 -2.58 6.96 4.88
N PRO A 268 -2.24 5.82 4.28
CA PRO A 268 -1.23 5.79 3.22
C PRO A 268 -1.61 6.69 2.05
N ILE A 269 -0.65 7.45 1.50
CA ILE A 269 -0.94 8.42 0.43
C ILE A 269 -1.56 7.76 -0.81
N SER A 270 -1.19 6.51 -1.07
CA SER A 270 -1.74 5.69 -2.15
C SER A 270 -3.22 5.36 -1.98
N LEU A 271 -3.73 5.33 -0.74
CA LEU A 271 -5.17 5.16 -0.49
C LEU A 271 -5.93 6.48 -0.62
N VAL A 272 -5.28 7.62 -0.34
CA VAL A 272 -5.85 8.95 -0.58
C VAL A 272 -6.02 9.22 -2.07
N THR A 273 -5.02 8.90 -2.88
CA THR A 273 -5.10 9.02 -4.34
C THR A 273 -6.14 8.08 -4.95
N ARG A 274 -6.27 6.87 -4.38
CA ARG A 274 -7.37 5.98 -4.73
C ARG A 274 -8.72 6.63 -4.40
N GLU A 275 -8.88 7.22 -3.22
CA GLU A 275 -10.11 7.92 -2.83
C GLU A 275 -10.45 9.06 -3.80
N ILE A 276 -9.45 9.81 -4.24
CA ILE A 276 -9.63 10.81 -5.32
C ILE A 276 -10.17 10.14 -6.58
N LEU A 277 -9.52 9.09 -7.09
CA LEU A 277 -9.97 8.45 -8.32
C LEU A 277 -11.35 7.79 -8.19
N GLN A 278 -11.66 7.20 -7.04
CA GLN A 278 -12.91 6.49 -6.82
C GLN A 278 -14.09 7.45 -6.56
N TYR A 279 -13.86 8.68 -6.08
CA TYR A 279 -14.97 9.55 -5.64
C TYR A 279 -14.98 10.98 -6.20
N ALA A 280 -13.89 11.49 -6.78
CA ALA A 280 -13.87 12.85 -7.35
C ALA A 280 -14.28 12.87 -8.83
N LYS A 281 -15.22 13.73 -9.18
CA LYS A 281 -15.63 14.06 -10.55
C LYS A 281 -14.97 15.34 -11.06
N THR A 282 -14.51 16.20 -10.15
CA THR A 282 -13.85 17.47 -10.48
C THR A 282 -12.52 17.66 -9.75
N ILE A 283 -11.72 18.62 -10.20
CA ILE A 283 -10.46 18.99 -9.55
C ILE A 283 -10.70 19.55 -8.14
N GLU A 284 -11.79 20.28 -7.93
CA GLU A 284 -12.16 20.83 -6.61
C GLU A 284 -12.48 19.71 -5.61
N GLU A 285 -13.22 18.69 -6.05
CA GLU A 285 -13.51 17.51 -5.23
C GLU A 285 -12.22 16.73 -4.92
N ALA A 286 -11.34 16.57 -5.91
CA ALA A 286 -10.04 15.94 -5.72
C ALA A 286 -9.18 16.69 -4.68
N ILE A 287 -9.13 18.03 -4.76
CA ILE A 287 -8.44 18.89 -3.80
C ILE A 287 -9.08 18.79 -2.40
N ALA A 288 -10.41 18.71 -2.31
CA ALA A 288 -11.11 18.60 -1.04
C ALA A 288 -10.76 17.29 -0.32
N ILE A 289 -10.73 16.16 -1.04
CA ILE A 289 -10.30 14.86 -0.52
C ILE A 289 -8.85 14.94 -0.04
N ALA A 290 -7.94 15.45 -0.88
CA ALA A 290 -6.53 15.58 -0.52
C ALA A 290 -6.33 16.45 0.74
N LYS A 291 -7.03 17.59 0.84
CA LYS A 291 -6.94 18.49 1.99
C LYS A 291 -7.50 17.90 3.27
N LYS A 292 -8.62 17.17 3.20
CA LYS A 292 -9.20 16.47 4.36
C LYS A 292 -8.18 15.53 4.96
N GLU A 293 -7.54 14.71 4.13
CA GLU A 293 -6.52 13.77 4.59
C GLU A 293 -5.28 14.53 5.10
N MET A 294 -4.77 15.55 4.38
CA MET A 294 -3.67 16.43 4.82
C MET A 294 -3.92 17.09 6.19
N PHE A 295 -5.15 17.53 6.48
CA PHE A 295 -5.52 18.10 7.76
C PHE A 295 -5.46 17.06 8.89
N LEU A 296 -5.80 15.79 8.61
CA LEU A 296 -5.62 14.67 9.54
C LEU A 296 -4.14 14.36 9.80
N PHE A 297 -3.25 14.63 8.83
CA PHE A 297 -1.79 14.54 9.03
C PHE A 297 -1.25 15.63 9.96
N GLN A 298 -1.77 16.87 9.87
CA GLN A 298 -1.22 18.02 10.60
C GLN A 298 -1.75 18.20 12.03
N ASN A 299 -3.01 17.87 12.32
CA ASN A 299 -3.61 18.14 13.65
C ASN A 299 -3.42 17.04 14.70
N GLN A 300 -2.54 16.07 14.42
CA GLN A 300 -2.24 14.98 15.35
C GLN A 300 -0.72 14.80 15.55
N SER A 301 0.08 15.81 15.16
CA SER A 301 1.54 15.88 15.38
C SER A 301 1.89 16.63 16.65
#